data_AF-A0A359F117-F1
#
_entry.id   AF-A0A359F117-F1
#
_cell.length_a   1.000
_cell.length_b   1.000
_cell.length_c   1.000
_cell.angle_alpha   90.00
_cell.angle_beta   90.00
_cell.angle_gamma   90.00
#
_symmetry.space_group_name_H-M   'P 1'
#
loop_
_entity.id
_entity.type
_entity.pdbx_description
1 polymer ?
#
loop_
_entity_poly.entity_id
_entity_poly.type
_entity_poly.pdbx_seq_one_letter_code
_entity_poly.pdbx_strand_id
1 'polypeptide(L)'
;PTFAPRPDGTPGASRWASGAPGGHDGWVVLPVLSDDGFRVDVFEADNVGAGPVAVLMGPNREQVPLKLHSAWMPSAAGGVVDVERLNFRSEMTDEAMASVPEEHRALVVDMAETLP
;
A
#
# COMPACT_ATOMS: atom_id res chain seq x y z
N PRO A 1 -5.94 1.03 -1.63
CA PRO A 1 -6.23 0.37 -2.94
C PRO A 1 -5.30 0.94 -4.01
N THR A 2 -5.02 0.17 -5.06
CA THR A 2 -4.27 0.63 -6.23
C THR A 2 -4.83 0.00 -7.51
N PHE A 3 -4.80 0.73 -8.63
CA PHE A 3 -5.19 0.19 -9.94
C PHE A 3 -3.99 -0.47 -10.63
N ALA A 4 -4.19 -1.67 -11.14
CA ALA A 4 -3.24 -2.40 -11.97
C ALA A 4 -3.84 -2.56 -13.39
N PRO A 5 -3.27 -1.92 -14.43
CA PRO A 5 -3.78 -2.03 -15.79
C PRO A 5 -3.63 -3.46 -16.32
N ARG A 6 -4.49 -3.84 -17.27
CA ARG A 6 -4.25 -5.04 -18.06
C ARG A 6 -2.97 -4.86 -18.90
N PRO A 7 -2.05 -5.85 -18.93
CA PRO A 7 -0.89 -5.79 -19.80
C PRO A 7 -1.31 -5.77 -21.27
N ASP A 8 -0.69 -4.90 -22.06
CA ASP A 8 -0.83 -4.87 -23.53
C ASP A 8 0.10 -5.90 -24.23
N GLY A 9 0.83 -6.69 -23.43
CA GLY A 9 1.85 -7.64 -23.91
C GLY A 9 3.25 -7.04 -24.03
N THR A 10 3.41 -5.72 -23.84
CA THR A 10 4.72 -5.05 -23.90
C THR A 10 5.37 -5.02 -22.51
N PRO A 11 6.54 -5.64 -22.31
CA PRO A 11 7.22 -5.62 -21.02
C PRO A 11 7.52 -4.20 -20.54
N GLY A 12 7.14 -3.87 -19.30
CA GLY A 12 7.41 -2.56 -18.70
C GLY A 12 6.53 -1.42 -19.20
N ALA A 13 5.50 -1.69 -20.00
CA ALA A 13 4.59 -0.67 -20.50
C ALA A 13 3.85 0.07 -19.36
N SER A 14 3.53 1.34 -19.63
CA SER A 14 3.00 2.27 -18.62
C SER A 14 1.61 1.87 -18.11
N ARG A 15 1.19 2.48 -17.00
CA ARG A 15 -0.16 2.35 -16.43
C ARG A 15 -1.33 2.76 -17.37
N TRP A 16 -1.01 3.31 -18.53
CA TRP A 16 -1.94 3.79 -19.55
C TRP A 16 -1.86 2.99 -20.86
N ALA A 17 -1.16 1.86 -20.87
CA ALA A 17 -0.94 1.07 -22.09
C ALA A 17 -2.22 0.41 -22.65
N SER A 18 -3.29 0.31 -21.86
CA SER A 18 -4.58 -0.21 -22.32
C SER A 18 -5.33 0.81 -23.19
N GLY A 19 -5.97 0.35 -24.27
CA GLY A 19 -6.73 1.19 -25.20
C GLY A 19 -8.02 1.83 -24.65
N ALA A 20 -8.35 1.61 -23.37
CA ALA A 20 -9.52 2.17 -22.69
C ALA A 20 -9.12 3.28 -21.69
N PRO A 21 -9.07 4.56 -22.13
CA PRO A 21 -8.81 5.67 -21.22
C PRO A 21 -9.96 5.80 -20.21
N GLY A 22 -9.66 5.56 -18.93
CA GLY A 22 -10.67 5.57 -17.84
C GLY A 22 -10.34 4.62 -16.68
N GLY A 23 -9.43 3.67 -16.87
CA GLY A 23 -8.96 2.80 -15.78
C GLY A 23 -9.94 1.68 -15.41
N HIS A 24 -10.77 1.24 -16.36
CA HIS A 24 -11.68 0.11 -16.17
C HIS A 24 -11.10 -1.22 -16.68
N ASP A 25 -10.13 -1.18 -17.60
CA ASP A 25 -9.50 -2.38 -18.14
C ASP A 25 -8.27 -2.79 -17.31
N GLY A 26 -8.54 -3.62 -16.29
CA GLY A 26 -7.53 -4.12 -15.38
C GLY A 26 -8.14 -4.53 -14.06
N TRP A 27 -7.37 -4.37 -12.99
CA TRP A 27 -7.75 -4.80 -11.66
C TRP A 27 -7.62 -3.70 -10.64
N VAL A 28 -8.46 -3.76 -9.61
CA VAL A 28 -8.24 -3.06 -8.35
C VAL A 28 -7.61 -4.04 -7.37
N VAL A 29 -6.44 -3.68 -6.85
CA VAL A 29 -5.72 -4.44 -5.82
C VAL A 29 -5.90 -3.74 -4.49
N LEU A 30 -6.44 -4.46 -3.51
CA LEU A 30 -6.75 -3.94 -2.18
C LEU A 30 -6.02 -4.77 -1.12
N PRO A 31 -4.98 -4.22 -0.47
CA PRO A 31 -4.50 -4.75 0.79
C PRO A 31 -5.61 -4.59 1.84
N VAL A 32 -6.00 -5.70 2.47
CA VAL A 32 -7.01 -5.75 3.53
C VAL A 32 -6.33 -6.13 4.84
N LEU A 33 -6.55 -5.29 5.85
CA LEU A 33 -6.16 -5.54 7.22
C LEU A 33 -7.45 -5.84 8.01
N SER A 34 -7.54 -7.02 8.60
CA SER A 34 -8.71 -7.46 9.36
C SER A 34 -8.30 -8.30 10.55
N ASP A 35 -9.25 -8.65 11.41
CA ASP A 35 -9.03 -9.60 12.52
C ASP A 35 -8.54 -10.96 12.03
N ASP A 36 -8.82 -11.30 10.77
CA ASP A 36 -8.32 -12.50 10.07
C ASP A 36 -6.87 -12.39 9.57
N GLY A 37 -6.20 -11.29 9.91
CA GLY A 37 -4.85 -10.96 9.48
C GLY A 37 -4.82 -10.23 8.14
N PHE A 38 -3.61 -10.07 7.62
CA PHE A 38 -3.36 -9.45 6.33
C PHE A 38 -3.76 -10.34 5.15
N ARG A 39 -4.41 -9.74 4.14
CA ARG A 39 -4.62 -10.35 2.83
C ARG A 39 -4.61 -9.31 1.72
N VAL A 40 -4.54 -9.78 0.48
CA VAL A 40 -4.68 -8.96 -0.72
C VAL A 40 -5.85 -9.47 -1.54
N ASP A 41 -6.84 -8.63 -1.74
CA ASP A 41 -8.02 -8.92 -2.56
C ASP A 41 -7.83 -8.25 -3.94
N VAL A 42 -8.16 -8.99 -5.01
CA VAL A 42 -8.08 -8.53 -6.40
C VAL A 42 -9.49 -8.53 -7.00
N PHE A 43 -9.89 -7.43 -7.62
CA PHE A 43 -11.21 -7.24 -8.22
C PHE A 43 -11.06 -6.88 -9.70
N GLU A 44 -12.01 -7.28 -10.55
CA GLU A 44 -12.12 -6.68 -11.89
C GLU A 44 -12.49 -5.20 -11.73
N ALA A 45 -11.71 -4.32 -12.36
CA ALA A 45 -11.86 -2.87 -12.18
C ALA A 45 -13.18 -2.33 -12.75
N ASP A 46 -13.80 -3.03 -13.69
CA ASP A 46 -15.09 -2.67 -14.28
C ASP A 46 -16.30 -3.21 -13.48
N ASN A 47 -16.09 -4.14 -12.53
CA ASN A 47 -17.16 -4.79 -11.79
C ASN A 47 -16.77 -5.19 -10.36
N VAL A 48 -16.23 -4.24 -9.59
CA VAL A 48 -15.81 -4.48 -8.19
C VAL A 48 -16.94 -5.00 -7.30
N GLY A 49 -18.21 -4.70 -7.64
CA GLY A 49 -19.39 -5.13 -6.90
C GLY A 49 -19.65 -6.64 -6.96
N ALA A 50 -19.06 -7.37 -7.91
CA ALA A 50 -19.14 -8.83 -7.98
C ALA A 50 -18.29 -9.54 -6.93
N GLY A 51 -17.46 -8.81 -6.19
CA GLY A 51 -16.52 -9.36 -5.22
C GLY A 51 -15.15 -9.67 -5.84
N PRO A 52 -14.20 -10.19 -5.03
CA PRO A 52 -12.85 -10.43 -5.48
C PRO A 52 -12.78 -11.63 -6.44
N VAL A 53 -12.02 -11.49 -7.53
CA VAL A 53 -11.67 -12.58 -8.45
C VAL A 53 -10.50 -13.42 -7.95
N ALA A 54 -9.69 -12.88 -7.05
CA ALA A 54 -8.63 -13.61 -6.36
C ALA A 54 -8.36 -13.02 -4.97
N VAL A 55 -7.96 -13.88 -4.04
CA VAL A 55 -7.59 -13.50 -2.67
C VAL A 55 -6.29 -14.21 -2.31
N LEU A 56 -5.29 -13.44 -1.88
CA LEU A 56 -4.04 -13.94 -1.33
C LEU A 56 -4.00 -13.68 0.18
N MET A 57 -4.10 -14.74 0.97
CA MET A 57 -4.00 -14.68 2.42
C MET A 57 -2.54 -14.68 2.86
N GLY A 58 -2.19 -13.87 3.87
CA GLY A 58 -0.93 -14.01 4.58
C GLY A 58 -0.84 -15.37 5.27
N PRO A 59 0.33 -16.04 5.27
CA PRO A 59 0.45 -17.41 5.74
C PRO A 59 0.20 -17.57 7.25
N ASN A 60 0.43 -16.52 8.04
CA ASN A 60 0.47 -16.60 9.51
C ASN A 60 -0.44 -15.59 10.21
N ARG A 61 -1.54 -15.14 9.57
CA ARG A 61 -2.44 -14.08 10.11
C ARG A 61 -1.67 -12.85 10.60
N GLU A 62 -0.72 -12.41 9.79
CA GLU A 62 0.28 -11.42 10.17
C GLU A 62 -0.38 -10.07 10.45
N GLN A 63 0.10 -9.38 11.48
CA GLN A 63 -0.19 -7.96 11.69
C GLN A 63 0.82 -7.16 10.87
N VAL A 64 0.30 -6.31 9.98
CA VAL A 64 1.13 -5.38 9.21
C VAL A 64 1.00 -3.97 9.79
N PRO A 65 2.08 -3.17 9.84
CA PRO A 65 1.99 -1.78 10.26
C PRO A 65 0.97 -1.01 9.40
N LEU A 66 0.32 0.01 9.98
CA LEU A 66 -0.64 0.85 9.26
C LEU A 66 0.00 1.38 7.96
N LYS A 67 -0.60 1.01 6.83
CA LYS A 67 -0.21 1.48 5.50
C LYS A 67 -1.19 2.55 5.04
N LEU A 68 -0.69 3.70 4.63
CA LEU A 68 -1.52 4.77 4.10
C LEU A 68 -1.71 4.64 2.58
N HIS A 69 -0.61 4.56 1.82
CA HIS A 69 -0.63 4.64 0.37
C HIS A 69 -0.03 3.37 -0.26
N SER A 70 -0.57 3.00 -1.43
CA SER A 70 -0.11 1.86 -2.23
C SER A 70 -0.07 2.23 -3.72
N ALA A 71 0.98 1.85 -4.42
CA ALA A 71 1.16 2.08 -5.85
C ALA A 71 1.46 0.77 -6.59
N TRP A 72 0.90 0.61 -7.79
CA TRP A 72 1.27 -0.47 -8.70
C TRP A 72 2.45 -0.08 -9.58
N MET A 73 3.33 -1.06 -9.86
CA MET A 73 4.41 -0.93 -10.84
C MET A 73 4.33 -2.10 -11.84
N PRO A 74 4.46 -1.86 -13.16
CA PRO A 74 4.36 -2.91 -14.19
C PRO A 74 5.44 -4.00 -14.08
N SER A 75 6.54 -3.69 -13.43
CA SER A 75 7.64 -4.61 -13.21
C SER A 75 8.33 -4.28 -11.89
N ALA A 76 8.80 -5.32 -11.22
CA ALA A 76 9.74 -5.21 -10.11
C ALA A 76 11.20 -5.23 -10.61
N ALA A 77 11.46 -5.05 -11.92
CA ALA A 77 12.82 -4.99 -12.49
C ALA A 77 13.59 -3.83 -11.84
N GLY A 78 14.47 -4.19 -10.91
CA GLY A 78 15.14 -3.28 -9.97
C GLY A 78 15.15 -3.82 -8.54
N GLY A 79 14.30 -4.81 -8.23
CA GLY A 79 14.12 -5.37 -6.90
C GLY A 79 13.46 -4.40 -5.93
N VAL A 80 13.28 -4.83 -4.69
CA VAL A 80 13.14 -3.88 -3.59
C VAL A 80 14.49 -3.18 -3.48
N VAL A 81 14.53 -1.89 -3.76
CA VAL A 81 15.76 -1.12 -3.56
C VAL A 81 16.08 -1.19 -2.07
N ASP A 82 17.28 -1.69 -1.75
CA ASP A 82 17.79 -1.71 -0.37
C ASP A 82 18.22 -0.30 0.01
N VAL A 83 17.22 0.56 0.22
CA VAL A 83 17.38 1.92 0.73
C VAL A 83 17.04 1.95 2.21
N GLU A 84 17.68 2.89 2.92
CA GLU A 84 17.30 3.21 4.29
C GLU A 84 15.79 3.45 4.35
N ARG A 85 15.10 2.62 5.14
CA ARG A 85 13.67 2.79 5.37
C ARG A 85 13.50 3.88 6.41
N LEU A 86 12.73 4.91 6.06
CA LEU A 86 12.35 5.95 7.00
C LEU A 86 11.65 5.31 8.20
N ASN A 87 12.22 5.54 9.39
CA ASN A 87 11.60 5.15 10.65
C ASN A 87 10.85 6.34 11.22
N PHE A 88 9.71 6.10 11.85
CA PHE A 88 8.88 7.19 12.39
C PHE A 88 9.65 8.09 13.36
N ARG A 89 10.54 7.50 14.16
CA ARG A 89 11.38 8.22 15.11
C ARG A 89 12.31 9.24 14.45
N SER A 90 12.77 9.01 13.22
CA SER A 90 13.66 9.92 12.49
C SER A 90 12.97 11.21 12.07
N GLU A 91 11.62 11.22 12.04
CA GLU A 91 10.82 12.42 11.75
C GLU A 91 10.52 13.24 13.01
N MET A 92 10.81 12.73 14.21
CA MET A 92 10.59 13.43 15.49
C MET A 92 11.71 14.42 15.83
N THR A 93 11.93 15.41 14.96
CA THR A 93 12.86 16.50 15.25
C THR A 93 12.28 17.43 16.31
N ASP A 94 13.14 18.21 17.00
CA ASP A 94 12.69 19.21 17.97
C ASP A 94 11.70 20.22 17.34
N GLU A 95 11.93 20.59 16.08
CA GLU A 95 11.04 21.47 15.32
C GLU A 95 9.68 20.81 15.03
N ALA A 96 9.68 19.53 14.62
CA ALA A 96 8.44 18.80 14.39
C ALA A 96 7.65 18.63 15.69
N MET A 97 8.32 18.26 16.79
CA MET A 97 7.70 18.09 18.11
C MET A 97 7.21 19.41 18.71
N ALA A 98 7.86 20.53 18.39
CA ALA A 98 7.38 21.85 18.77
C ALA A 98 6.01 22.17 18.15
N SER A 99 5.73 21.67 16.94
CA SER A 99 4.44 21.85 16.24
C SER A 99 3.31 20.93 16.74
N VAL A 100 3.64 19.87 17.48
CA VAL A 100 2.66 18.94 18.05
C VAL A 100 1.99 19.59 19.28
N PRO A 101 0.64 19.64 19.33
CA PRO A 101 -0.10 20.09 20.52
C PRO A 101 0.34 19.32 21.77
N GLU A 102 0.54 20.01 22.89
CA GLU A 102 1.13 19.44 24.12
C GLU A 102 0.41 18.15 24.58
N GLU A 103 -0.92 18.15 24.52
CA GLU A 103 -1.77 17.01 24.88
C GLU A 103 -1.53 15.75 24.03
N HIS A 104 -0.93 15.87 22.85
CA HIS A 104 -0.62 14.75 21.95
C HIS A 104 0.85 14.30 22.02
N ARG A 105 1.75 15.06 22.65
CA ARG A 105 3.20 14.77 22.61
C ARG A 105 3.53 13.41 23.24
N ALA A 106 2.91 13.09 24.36
CA ALA A 106 3.11 11.80 25.04
C ALA A 106 2.69 10.61 24.15
N LEU A 107 1.58 10.76 23.41
CA LEU A 107 1.11 9.74 22.46
C LEU A 107 2.09 9.55 21.30
N VAL A 108 2.63 10.64 20.76
CA VAL A 108 3.61 10.58 19.66
C VAL A 108 4.90 9.89 20.11
N VAL A 109 5.36 10.13 21.35
CA VAL A 109 6.51 9.43 21.93
C VAL A 109 6.23 7.94 22.11
N ASP A 110 5.07 7.58 22.65
CA ASP A 110 4.65 6.18 22.83
C ASP A 110 4.59 5.43 21.49
N MET A 111 4.07 6.07 20.44
CA MET A 111 4.05 5.50 19.09
C MET A 111 5.46 5.24 18.55
N ALA A 112 6.43 6.11 18.83
CA ALA A 112 7.80 5.95 18.34
C ALA A 112 8.61 4.87 19.08
N GLU A 113 8.17 4.46 20.27
CA GLU A 113 8.72 3.30 20.97
C GLU A 113 8.08 1.98 20.51
N THR A 114 6.86 2.05 19.97
CA THR A 114 6.07 0.88 19.56
C THR A 114 6.23 0.54 18.08
N LEU A 115 6.48 1.54 17.23
CA LEU A 115 6.66 1.35 15.78
C LEU A 115 8.15 1.09 15.45
N PRO A 116 8.43 0.10 14.58
CA PRO A 116 9.80 -0.23 14.16
C PRO A 116 10.46 0.83 13.27
#